data_AF-A0AAV8XVJ3-F1
#
_entry.id   AF-A0AAV8XVJ3-F1
#
_cell.length_a   1.000
_cell.length_b   1.000
_cell.length_c   1.000
_cell.angle_alpha   90.00
_cell.angle_beta   90.00
_cell.angle_gamma   90.00
#
_symmetry.space_group_name_H-M   'P 1'
#
loop_
_entity.id
_entity.type
_entity.pdbx_description
1 polymer ?
#
loop_
_entity_poly.entity_id
_entity_poly.type
_entity_poly.pdbx_seq_one_letter_code
_entity_poly.pdbx_strand_id
1 'polypeptide(L)'
;MEQSTNRTVGTGKSTFDDLVTKCLETGSVLDIKKKKKCLNEDDAASVLALHSVREAPRLSLRRRAIETEISKSHLQRIFKQNRILPFKPKFRHTLEEGDEAKRLDFCLEMGNRMLQNFLTDKLDELPLSHRTRMFFQQDGCPSHHAVTVRNWLNTEFNEHWMGRDGPILSRSPDLTILDFYLWGRLKQIVY
;
A
#
# COMPACT_ATOMS: atom_id res chain seq x y z
N MET A 1 68.78 19.83 26.05
CA MET A 1 67.81 20.96 26.09
C MET A 1 67.02 20.92 24.79
N GLU A 2 65.90 20.19 24.79
CA GLU A 2 65.01 20.11 23.63
C GLU A 2 64.25 21.43 23.45
N GLN A 3 64.42 22.05 22.28
CA GLN A 3 63.61 23.18 21.84
C GLN A 3 62.31 22.64 21.23
N SER A 4 61.19 22.78 21.93
CA SER A 4 59.87 22.48 21.36
C SER A 4 59.39 23.67 20.53
N THR A 5 59.38 23.50 19.20
CA THR A 5 58.86 24.50 18.26
C THR A 5 57.35 24.31 18.10
N ASN A 6 56.57 25.04 18.91
CA ASN A 6 55.12 25.14 18.72
C ASN A 6 54.82 25.95 17.44
N ARG A 7 54.53 25.24 16.34
CA ARG A 7 53.99 25.84 15.12
C ARG A 7 52.54 26.25 15.39
N THR A 8 52.30 27.56 15.56
CA THR A 8 50.94 28.12 15.53
C THR A 8 50.35 27.92 14.14
N VAL A 9 49.35 27.04 14.04
CA VAL A 9 48.53 26.87 12.83
C VAL A 9 47.74 28.17 12.64
N GLY A 10 48.18 29.00 11.68
CA GLY A 10 47.60 30.31 11.44
C GLY A 10 46.25 30.22 10.74
N THR A 11 45.16 30.41 11.50
CA THR A 11 43.90 30.91 10.93
C THR A 11 44.05 32.41 10.67
N GLY A 12 43.59 32.89 9.51
CA GLY A 12 43.71 34.30 9.15
C GLY A 12 42.93 35.20 10.13
N LYS A 13 43.44 36.40 10.43
CA LYS A 13 42.78 37.37 11.33
C LYS A 13 41.31 37.62 10.94
N SER A 14 41.02 37.70 9.64
CA SER A 14 39.66 37.85 9.11
C SER A 14 38.73 36.72 9.54
N THR A 15 39.21 35.47 9.55
CA THR A 15 38.41 34.32 9.98
C THR A 15 38.09 34.39 11.47
N PHE A 16 39.01 34.92 12.28
CA PHE A 16 38.75 35.14 13.70
C PHE A 16 37.71 36.24 13.89
N ASP A 17 37.83 37.35 13.17
CA ASP A 17 36.88 38.47 13.24
C ASP A 17 35.47 38.04 12.77
N ASP A 18 35.38 37.23 11.72
CA ASP A 18 34.13 36.65 11.23
C ASP A 18 33.48 35.72 12.27
N LEU A 19 34.27 34.92 12.99
CA LEU A 19 33.78 34.02 14.04
C LEU A 19 33.31 34.80 15.27
N VAL A 20 34.02 35.85 15.67
CA VAL A 20 33.62 36.73 16.77
C VAL A 20 32.30 37.43 16.42
N THR A 21 32.20 37.96 15.20
CA THR A 21 30.97 38.61 14.71
C THR A 21 29.79 37.63 14.70
N LYS A 22 29.98 36.44 14.12
CA LYS A 22 28.96 35.38 14.09
C LYS A 22 28.53 34.94 15.50
N CYS A 23 29.46 34.84 16.44
CA CYS A 23 29.18 34.47 17.82
C CYS A 23 28.38 35.57 18.55
N LEU A 24 28.71 36.84 18.33
CA LEU A 24 27.96 37.97 18.89
C LEU A 24 26.54 38.08 18.33
N GLU A 25 26.35 37.79 17.04
CA GLU A 25 25.04 37.88 16.38
C GLU A 25 24.12 36.68 16.69
N THR A 26 24.67 35.46 16.72
CA THR A 26 23.86 34.23 16.82
C THR A 26 23.97 33.51 18.16
N GLY A 27 24.87 33.95 19.05
CA GLY A 27 25.20 33.27 20.30
C GLY A 27 25.92 31.93 20.12
N SER A 28 26.33 31.59 18.89
CA SER A 28 26.93 30.30 18.57
C SER A 28 28.02 30.40 17.52
N VAL A 29 29.07 29.58 17.69
CA VAL A 29 30.16 29.45 16.73
C VAL A 29 29.84 28.37 15.67
N LEU A 30 28.80 27.55 15.90
CA LEU A 30 28.41 26.45 15.02
C LEU A 30 27.99 26.95 13.63
N ASP A 31 28.26 26.17 12.60
CA ASP A 31 27.87 26.49 11.22
C ASP A 31 26.36 26.58 11.05
N ILE A 32 25.92 27.71 10.51
CA ILE A 32 24.53 27.92 10.12
C ILE A 32 24.25 27.02 8.93
N LYS A 33 23.36 26.05 9.11
CA LYS A 33 22.94 25.16 8.01
C LYS A 33 22.32 26.01 6.91
N LYS A 34 22.99 26.11 5.76
CA LYS A 34 22.45 26.78 4.57
C LYS A 34 21.10 26.15 4.21
N LYS A 35 20.07 26.99 4.03
CA LYS A 35 18.74 26.55 3.62
C LYS A 35 18.86 25.87 2.25
N LYS A 36 18.44 24.60 2.14
CA LYS A 36 18.40 23.91 0.85
C LYS A 36 17.45 24.67 -0.08
N LYS A 37 17.88 24.92 -1.33
CA LYS A 37 16.99 25.45 -2.37
C LYS A 37 15.90 24.41 -2.67
N CYS A 38 14.71 24.65 -2.12
CA CYS A 38 13.49 23.98 -2.54
C CYS A 38 13.15 24.47 -3.96
N LEU A 39 12.61 23.59 -4.81
CA LEU A 39 11.88 24.04 -6.00
C LEU A 39 10.63 24.78 -5.51
N ASN A 40 10.21 25.86 -6.17
CA ASN A 40 8.98 26.51 -5.74
C ASN A 40 7.83 25.58 -6.12
N GLU A 41 6.89 25.38 -5.18
CA GLU A 41 5.72 24.54 -5.41
C GLU A 41 4.83 25.11 -6.54
N ASP A 42 4.91 26.43 -6.78
CA ASP A 42 4.19 27.18 -7.82
C ASP A 42 4.96 27.34 -9.13
N ASP A 43 6.13 26.71 -9.29
CA ASP A 43 6.85 26.74 -10.56
C ASP A 43 5.98 26.05 -11.64
N ALA A 44 5.76 26.70 -12.79
CA ALA A 44 4.93 26.16 -13.89
C ALA A 44 5.34 24.73 -14.32
N ALA A 45 6.63 24.41 -14.19
CA ALA A 45 7.17 23.07 -14.41
C ALA A 45 6.64 22.02 -13.43
N SER A 46 6.45 22.38 -12.15
CA SER A 46 5.88 21.50 -11.12
C SER A 46 4.43 21.15 -11.45
N VAL A 47 3.63 22.14 -11.85
CA VAL A 47 2.22 21.94 -12.24
C VAL A 47 2.13 21.02 -13.45
N LEU A 48 2.92 21.30 -14.50
CA LEU A 48 2.93 20.50 -15.73
C LEU A 48 3.39 19.04 -15.46
N ALA A 49 4.42 18.86 -14.64
CA ALA A 49 4.93 17.55 -14.26
C ALA A 49 3.87 16.72 -13.53
N LEU A 50 3.16 17.31 -12.56
CA LEU A 50 2.11 16.64 -11.79
C LEU A 50 0.88 16.33 -12.64
N HIS A 51 0.48 17.23 -13.53
CA HIS A 51 -0.60 16.99 -14.48
C HIS A 51 -0.31 15.78 -15.37
N SER A 52 0.91 15.66 -15.91
CA SER A 52 1.29 14.52 -16.76
C SER A 52 1.05 13.18 -16.08
N VAL A 53 1.29 13.07 -14.76
CA VAL A 53 1.15 11.82 -13.99
C VAL A 53 -0.31 11.39 -13.89
N ARG A 54 -1.23 12.37 -13.77
CA ARG A 54 -2.67 12.10 -13.71
C ARG A 54 -3.20 11.60 -15.06
N GLU A 55 -2.81 12.26 -16.15
CA GLU A 55 -3.26 11.91 -17.51
C GLU A 55 -2.78 10.53 -17.94
N ALA A 56 -1.51 10.19 -17.68
CA ALA A 56 -0.91 8.98 -18.21
C ALA A 56 0.00 8.29 -17.18
N PRO A 57 -0.53 7.62 -16.14
CA PRO A 57 0.24 7.13 -14.98
C PRO A 57 1.32 6.09 -15.31
N ARG A 58 1.20 5.43 -16.47
CA ARG A 58 2.12 4.36 -16.90
C ARG A 58 3.38 4.89 -17.62
N LEU A 59 3.46 6.18 -17.93
CA LEU A 59 4.60 6.72 -18.66
C LEU A 59 5.88 6.77 -17.81
N SER A 60 7.00 6.43 -18.46
CA SER A 60 8.32 6.51 -17.85
C SER A 60 8.78 7.96 -17.68
N LEU A 61 9.68 8.20 -16.73
CA LEU A 61 10.28 9.52 -16.52
C LEU A 61 10.99 10.06 -17.76
N ARG A 62 11.57 9.18 -18.59
CA ARG A 62 12.21 9.59 -19.85
C ARG A 62 11.21 10.09 -20.88
N ARG A 63 10.07 9.39 -21.03
CA ARG A 63 9.01 9.83 -21.96
C ARG A 63 8.39 11.15 -21.49
N ARG A 64 8.09 11.27 -20.19
CA ARG A 64 7.61 12.53 -19.61
C ARG A 64 8.58 13.69 -19.81
N ALA A 65 9.89 13.44 -19.73
CA ALA A 65 10.88 14.49 -19.95
C ALA A 65 10.84 15.06 -21.39
N ILE A 66 10.52 14.21 -22.37
CA ILE A 66 10.36 14.61 -23.76
C ILE A 66 9.03 15.37 -23.93
N GLU A 67 7.93 14.83 -23.40
CA GLU A 67 6.58 15.41 -23.54
C GLU A 67 6.41 16.75 -22.82
N THR A 68 7.04 16.91 -21.66
CA THR A 68 6.94 18.13 -20.84
C THR A 68 8.07 19.12 -21.11
N GLU A 69 9.06 18.74 -21.93
CA GLU A 69 10.33 19.47 -22.14
C GLU A 69 11.12 19.77 -20.85
N ILE A 70 10.76 19.14 -19.73
CA ILE A 70 11.46 19.27 -18.45
C ILE A 70 12.55 18.21 -18.37
N SER A 71 13.76 18.61 -17.95
CA SER A 71 14.84 17.64 -17.75
C SER A 71 14.42 16.51 -16.79
N LYS A 72 14.83 15.27 -17.11
CA LYS A 72 14.55 14.08 -16.29
C LYS A 72 14.93 14.27 -14.81
N SER A 73 16.07 14.92 -14.56
CA SER A 73 16.57 15.19 -13.20
C SER A 73 15.66 16.16 -12.44
N HIS A 74 15.10 17.15 -13.13
CA HIS A 74 14.16 18.09 -12.53
C HIS A 74 12.82 17.41 -12.23
N LEU A 75 12.26 16.62 -13.17
CA LEU A 75 11.09 15.77 -12.93
C LEU A 75 11.28 14.84 -11.73
N GLN A 76 12.44 14.19 -11.63
CA GLN A 76 12.74 13.29 -10.52
C GLN A 76 12.76 14.03 -9.17
N ARG A 77 13.28 15.26 -9.12
CA ARG A 77 13.23 16.10 -7.92
C ARG A 77 11.80 16.49 -7.56
N ILE A 78 11.02 16.96 -8.53
CA ILE A 78 9.61 17.36 -8.36
C ILE A 78 8.82 16.17 -7.80
N PHE A 79 8.92 14.99 -8.42
CA PHE A 79 8.20 13.80 -7.96
C PHE A 79 8.66 13.32 -6.59
N LYS A 80 9.96 13.43 -6.27
CA LYS A 80 10.47 13.10 -4.94
C LYS A 80 9.92 14.05 -3.86
N GLN A 81 9.86 15.36 -4.14
CA GLN A 81 9.31 16.34 -3.20
C GLN A 81 7.81 16.13 -2.99
N ASN A 82 7.08 15.85 -4.07
CA ASN A 82 5.63 15.60 -4.05
C ASN A 82 5.23 14.17 -3.67
N ARG A 83 6.19 13.33 -3.25
CA ARG A 83 5.96 11.92 -2.87
C ARG A 83 5.24 11.10 -3.96
N ILE A 84 5.44 11.44 -5.22
CA ILE A 84 4.93 10.66 -6.35
C ILE A 84 5.81 9.43 -6.52
N LEU A 85 5.23 8.27 -6.22
CA LEU A 85 5.90 6.98 -6.30
C LEU A 85 5.67 6.35 -7.68
N PRO A 86 6.60 5.49 -8.15
CA PRO A 86 6.40 4.72 -9.37
C PRO A 86 5.09 3.91 -9.29
N PHE A 87 4.32 3.93 -10.38
CA PHE A 87 3.13 3.10 -10.50
C PHE A 87 3.52 1.62 -10.40
N LYS A 88 2.99 0.93 -9.38
CA LYS A 88 3.15 -0.52 -9.22
C LYS A 88 1.93 -1.21 -9.83
N PRO A 89 2.04 -1.92 -10.96
CA PRO A 89 0.93 -2.68 -11.50
C PRO A 89 0.52 -3.74 -10.47
N LYS A 90 -0.74 -3.69 -10.05
CA LYS A 90 -1.37 -4.80 -9.34
C LYS A 90 -2.02 -5.68 -10.38
N PHE A 91 -1.39 -6.81 -10.68
CA PHE A 91 -2.01 -7.83 -11.51
C PHE A 91 -3.16 -8.42 -10.71
N ARG A 92 -4.39 -8.13 -11.14
CA ARG A 92 -5.60 -8.82 -10.70
C ARG A 92 -5.88 -9.92 -11.70
N HIS A 93 -6.57 -10.98 -11.28
CA HIS A 93 -7.06 -12.01 -12.19
C HIS A 93 -7.82 -11.36 -13.35
N THR A 94 -7.61 -11.88 -14.57
CA THR A 94 -8.33 -11.42 -15.76
C THR A 94 -9.82 -11.63 -15.53
N LEU A 95 -10.59 -10.54 -15.57
CA LEU A 95 -12.05 -10.60 -15.50
C LEU A 95 -12.56 -10.84 -16.92
N GLU A 96 -13.35 -11.88 -17.12
CA GLU A 96 -14.00 -12.13 -18.41
C GLU A 96 -15.24 -11.23 -18.57
N GLU A 97 -15.69 -11.05 -19.82
CA GLU A 97 -16.87 -10.24 -20.11
C GLU A 97 -18.11 -10.86 -19.43
N GLY A 98 -18.81 -10.06 -18.61
CA GLY A 98 -19.96 -10.52 -17.82
C GLY A 98 -19.63 -11.03 -16.41
N ASP A 99 -18.36 -11.15 -16.01
CA ASP A 99 -18.01 -11.48 -14.63
C ASP A 99 -18.42 -10.38 -13.65
N GLU A 100 -18.47 -9.13 -14.08
CA GLU A 100 -18.90 -8.02 -13.23
C GLU A 100 -20.34 -8.22 -12.70
N ALA A 101 -21.28 -8.58 -13.58
CA ALA A 101 -22.66 -8.86 -13.20
C ALA A 101 -22.74 -10.10 -12.29
N LYS A 102 -22.04 -11.19 -12.65
CA LYS A 102 -22.01 -12.42 -11.84
C LYS A 102 -21.43 -12.18 -10.45
N ARG A 103 -20.40 -11.33 -10.34
CA ARG A 103 -19.77 -10.97 -9.07
C ARG A 103 -20.67 -10.05 -8.25
N LEU A 104 -21.37 -9.11 -8.89
CA LEU A 104 -22.34 -8.25 -8.22
C LEU A 104 -23.53 -9.07 -7.68
N ASP A 105 -24.10 -9.95 -8.50
CA ASP A 105 -25.18 -10.87 -8.09
C ASP A 105 -24.73 -11.76 -6.94
N PHE A 106 -23.52 -12.31 -7.01
CA PHE A 106 -22.95 -13.09 -5.91
C PHE A 106 -22.80 -12.28 -4.63
N CYS A 107 -22.26 -11.05 -4.71
CA CYS A 107 -22.11 -10.17 -3.55
C CYS A 107 -23.45 -9.78 -2.94
N LEU A 108 -24.47 -9.49 -3.76
CA LEU A 108 -25.81 -9.14 -3.30
C LEU A 108 -26.49 -10.34 -2.64
N GLU A 109 -26.43 -11.51 -3.27
CA GLU A 109 -27.02 -12.73 -2.75
C GLU A 109 -26.34 -13.16 -1.44
N MET A 110 -25.00 -13.12 -1.41
CA MET A 110 -24.23 -13.47 -0.21
C MET A 110 -24.45 -12.44 0.90
N GLY A 111 -24.46 -11.15 0.58
CA GLY A 111 -24.73 -10.09 1.54
C GLY A 111 -26.10 -10.25 2.21
N ASN A 112 -27.15 -10.51 1.43
CA ASN A 112 -28.48 -10.77 1.95
C ASN A 112 -28.54 -12.03 2.81
N ARG A 113 -27.91 -13.13 2.37
CA ARG A 113 -27.87 -14.39 3.12
C ARG A 113 -27.05 -14.29 4.41
N MET A 114 -25.98 -13.50 4.42
CA MET A 114 -25.19 -13.25 5.61
C MET A 114 -25.95 -12.37 6.60
N LEU A 115 -26.61 -11.30 6.16
CA LEU A 115 -27.44 -10.47 7.04
C LEU A 115 -28.58 -11.27 7.70
N GLN A 116 -29.08 -12.31 7.04
CA GLN A 116 -30.09 -13.23 7.59
C GLN A 116 -29.52 -14.25 8.59
N ASN A 117 -28.21 -14.50 8.59
CA ASN A 117 -27.60 -15.62 9.34
C ASN A 117 -26.38 -15.22 10.19
N PHE A 118 -26.07 -13.93 10.36
CA PHE A 118 -24.77 -13.58 10.94
C PHE A 118 -24.72 -13.65 12.48
N LEU A 119 -23.75 -14.48 12.87
CA LEU A 119 -23.00 -14.57 14.12
C LEU A 119 -23.72 -15.21 15.28
N THR A 120 -23.31 -16.45 15.62
CA THR A 120 -22.99 -16.74 17.02
C THR A 120 -22.03 -17.92 17.16
N ASP A 121 -20.76 -17.56 17.27
CA ASP A 121 -19.70 -18.03 18.15
C ASP A 121 -19.44 -19.49 18.51
N LYS A 122 -20.25 -20.50 18.20
CA LYS A 122 -19.85 -21.88 18.49
C LYS A 122 -20.39 -22.89 17.50
N LEU A 123 -19.57 -23.18 16.47
CA LEU A 123 -19.82 -24.28 15.54
C LEU A 123 -20.08 -25.61 16.26
N ASP A 124 -19.43 -25.84 17.41
CA ASP A 124 -19.64 -27.03 18.24
C ASP A 124 -20.96 -27.03 19.02
N GLU A 125 -21.54 -25.87 19.33
CA GLU A 125 -22.83 -25.75 20.05
C GLU A 125 -24.03 -25.64 19.10
N LEU A 126 -23.81 -25.43 17.80
CA LEU A 126 -24.89 -25.41 16.83
C LEU A 126 -25.46 -26.82 16.65
N PRO A 127 -26.78 -27.02 16.85
CA PRO A 127 -27.43 -28.29 16.56
C PRO A 127 -27.16 -28.70 15.11
N LEU A 128 -27.03 -30.00 14.85
CA LEU A 128 -26.83 -30.58 13.50
C LEU A 128 -27.81 -30.00 12.47
N SER A 129 -29.06 -29.72 12.87
CA SER A 129 -30.09 -29.12 12.01
C SER A 129 -29.74 -27.74 11.45
N HIS A 130 -28.94 -26.96 12.18
CA HIS A 130 -28.48 -25.65 11.74
C HIS A 130 -27.26 -25.79 10.82
N ARG A 131 -26.33 -26.71 11.11
CA ARG A 131 -25.15 -26.98 10.26
C ARG A 131 -25.55 -27.47 8.88
N THR A 132 -26.54 -28.35 8.79
CA THR A 132 -27.08 -28.85 7.51
C THR A 132 -27.78 -27.78 6.67
N ARG A 133 -28.09 -26.62 7.24
CA ARG A 133 -28.71 -25.47 6.53
C ARG A 133 -27.73 -24.35 6.23
N MET A 134 -26.52 -24.41 6.77
CA MET A 134 -25.50 -23.37 6.61
C MET A 134 -24.64 -23.64 5.38
N PHE A 135 -24.29 -22.57 4.68
CA PHE A 135 -23.30 -22.64 3.61
C PHE A 135 -21.92 -22.28 4.15
N PHE A 136 -20.99 -23.24 4.10
CA PHE A 136 -19.60 -22.97 4.44
C PHE A 136 -18.84 -22.46 3.21
N GLN A 137 -18.06 -21.39 3.33
CA GLN A 137 -17.21 -20.89 2.25
C GLN A 137 -15.75 -21.04 2.65
N GLN A 138 -15.01 -21.87 1.92
CA GLN A 138 -13.59 -22.10 2.12
C GLN A 138 -12.77 -21.18 1.19
N ASP A 139 -11.62 -20.70 1.67
CA ASP A 139 -10.67 -20.00 0.83
C ASP A 139 -9.95 -20.96 -0.14
N GLY A 140 -9.27 -20.41 -1.14
CA GLY A 140 -8.53 -21.19 -2.13
C GLY A 140 -7.15 -21.69 -1.66
N CYS A 141 -6.84 -21.67 -0.35
CA CYS A 141 -5.50 -21.99 0.14
C CYS A 141 -5.14 -23.47 -0.14
N PRO A 142 -3.90 -23.79 -0.59
CA PRO A 142 -3.51 -25.17 -0.88
C PRO A 142 -3.68 -26.15 0.30
N SER A 143 -3.53 -25.69 1.55
CA SER A 143 -3.73 -26.52 2.75
C SER A 143 -5.18 -27.00 2.91
N HIS A 144 -6.13 -26.31 2.29
CA HIS A 144 -7.56 -26.52 2.42
C HIS A 144 -8.13 -27.42 1.31
N HIS A 145 -7.32 -27.79 0.33
CA HIS A 145 -7.73 -28.57 -0.85
C HIS A 145 -7.63 -30.10 -0.67
N ALA A 146 -7.12 -30.57 0.47
CA ALA A 146 -6.95 -31.98 0.74
C ALA A 146 -8.27 -32.76 0.61
N VAL A 147 -8.21 -33.95 0.00
CA VAL A 147 -9.37 -34.85 -0.19
C VAL A 147 -10.08 -35.12 1.14
N THR A 148 -9.33 -35.34 2.21
CA THR A 148 -9.86 -35.58 3.55
C THR A 148 -10.70 -34.42 4.07
N VAL A 149 -10.28 -33.17 3.81
CA VAL A 149 -11.00 -31.97 4.21
C VAL A 149 -12.30 -31.85 3.41
N ARG A 150 -12.27 -32.11 2.10
CA ARG A 150 -13.46 -32.08 1.24
C ARG A 150 -14.49 -33.15 1.62
N ASN A 151 -14.03 -34.36 1.93
CA ASN A 151 -14.91 -35.44 2.40
C ASN A 151 -15.58 -35.08 3.74
N TRP A 152 -14.81 -34.50 4.67
CA TRP A 152 -15.36 -34.01 5.93
C TRP A 152 -16.40 -32.90 5.71
N LEU A 153 -16.11 -31.94 4.83
CA LEU A 153 -17.06 -30.86 4.49
C LEU A 153 -18.34 -31.38 3.84
N ASN A 154 -18.24 -32.39 2.97
CA ASN A 154 -19.41 -33.04 2.38
C ASN A 154 -20.30 -33.69 3.45
N THR A 155 -19.70 -34.35 4.44
CA THR A 155 -20.43 -35.00 5.54
C THR A 155 -21.04 -33.99 6.51
N GLU A 156 -20.26 -32.99 6.94
CA GLU A 156 -20.67 -32.07 8.01
C GLU A 156 -21.69 -31.03 7.54
N PHE A 157 -21.56 -30.57 6.29
CA PHE A 157 -22.43 -29.55 5.69
C PHE A 157 -23.40 -30.12 4.65
N ASN A 158 -23.53 -31.44 4.54
CA ASN A 158 -24.43 -32.11 3.60
C ASN A 158 -24.29 -31.56 2.16
N GLU A 159 -23.04 -31.43 1.68
CA GLU A 159 -22.69 -30.82 0.38
C GLU A 159 -23.00 -29.31 0.23
N HIS A 160 -23.39 -28.60 1.29
CA HIS A 160 -23.65 -27.16 1.28
C HIS A 160 -22.37 -26.35 1.57
N TRP A 161 -21.34 -26.51 0.75
CA TRP A 161 -20.13 -25.69 0.89
C TRP A 161 -19.54 -25.22 -0.44
N MET A 162 -18.87 -24.08 -0.39
CA MET A 162 -18.29 -23.36 -1.51
C MET A 162 -16.77 -23.42 -1.43
N GLY A 163 -16.12 -23.77 -2.53
CA GLY A 163 -14.66 -23.82 -2.60
C GLY A 163 -14.15 -24.42 -3.91
N ARG A 164 -12.84 -24.67 -3.96
CA ARG A 164 -12.20 -25.31 -5.12
C ARG A 164 -12.54 -26.81 -5.13
N ASP A 165 -13.11 -27.29 -6.23
CA ASP A 165 -13.59 -28.67 -6.42
C ASP A 165 -14.64 -29.12 -5.37
N GLY A 166 -15.40 -28.15 -4.84
CA GLY A 166 -16.57 -28.40 -4.00
C GLY A 166 -17.87 -28.46 -4.82
N PRO A 167 -18.99 -28.84 -4.19
CA PRO A 167 -20.31 -28.90 -4.84
C PRO A 167 -20.74 -27.56 -5.45
N ILE A 168 -20.32 -26.45 -4.81
CA ILE A 168 -20.54 -25.10 -5.30
C ILE A 168 -19.17 -24.46 -5.60
N LEU A 169 -18.92 -24.17 -6.88
CA LEU A 169 -17.67 -23.56 -7.30
C LEU A 169 -17.55 -22.13 -6.77
N SER A 170 -16.42 -21.83 -6.12
CA SER A 170 -16.06 -20.46 -5.74
C SER A 170 -15.71 -19.64 -6.98
N ARG A 171 -16.67 -18.85 -7.49
CA ARG A 171 -16.49 -18.00 -8.70
C ARG A 171 -15.61 -16.77 -8.45
N SER A 172 -15.16 -16.56 -7.22
CA SER A 172 -14.22 -15.51 -6.84
C SER A 172 -13.58 -15.88 -5.50
N PRO A 173 -12.39 -16.50 -5.50
CA PRO A 173 -11.64 -16.81 -4.27
C PRO A 173 -11.41 -15.56 -3.42
N ASP A 174 -11.26 -14.41 -4.08
CA ASP A 174 -10.97 -13.10 -3.48
C ASP A 174 -12.20 -12.46 -2.78
N LEU A 175 -13.39 -13.07 -2.87
CA LEU A 175 -14.66 -12.56 -2.32
C LEU A 175 -15.11 -13.33 -1.07
N THR A 176 -14.20 -13.94 -0.30
CA THR A 176 -14.58 -14.31 1.07
C THR A 176 -14.89 -13.02 1.84
N ILE A 177 -16.01 -13.00 2.56
CA ILE A 177 -16.44 -11.81 3.31
C ILE A 177 -15.40 -11.47 4.41
N LEU A 178 -14.65 -12.48 4.85
CA LEU A 178 -13.48 -12.35 5.71
C LEU A 178 -12.37 -11.52 5.04
N ASP A 179 -11.97 -11.84 3.81
CA ASP A 179 -10.91 -11.14 3.06
C ASP A 179 -11.32 -9.75 2.62
N PHE A 180 -12.57 -9.56 2.20
CA PHE A 180 -13.04 -8.25 1.74
C PHE A 180 -13.31 -7.27 2.88
N TYR A 181 -14.02 -7.72 3.93
CA TYR A 181 -14.54 -6.83 4.97
C TYR A 181 -13.79 -6.97 6.30
N LEU A 182 -13.70 -8.18 6.85
CA LEU A 182 -13.18 -8.38 8.20
C LEU A 182 -11.70 -7.99 8.30
N TRP A 183 -10.85 -8.50 7.42
CA TRP A 183 -9.41 -8.23 7.45
C TRP A 183 -9.07 -6.76 7.18
N GLY A 184 -9.86 -6.08 6.32
CA GLY A 184 -9.74 -4.65 6.09
C GLY A 184 -10.10 -3.83 7.34
N ARG A 185 -11.18 -4.21 8.03
CA ARG A 185 -11.63 -3.55 9.26
C ARG A 185 -10.68 -3.80 10.44
N LEU A 186 -10.21 -5.04 10.61
CA LEU A 186 -9.23 -5.40 11.64
C LEU A 186 -7.93 -4.63 11.48
N LYS A 187 -7.43 -4.46 10.25
CA LYS A 187 -6.23 -3.64 10.01
C LYS A 187 -6.39 -2.19 10.48
N GLN A 188 -7.56 -1.58 10.31
CA GLN A 188 -7.81 -0.21 10.75
C GLN A 188 -7.99 -0.06 12.27
N ILE A 189 -8.30 -1.15 12.97
CA ILE A 189 -8.46 -1.15 14.42
C ILE A 189 -7.10 -1.42 15.10
N VAL A 190 -6.29 -2.29 14.50
CA VAL A 190 -5.00 -2.72 15.05
C VAL A 190 -3.85 -1.76 14.72
N TYR A 191 -3.90 -1.07 13.57
CA TYR A 191 -2.90 -0.11 13.11
C TYR A 191 -3.49 1.29 13.01
#